data_AF-A0A7C3WEU9-F1
#
_entry.id   AF-A0A7C3WEU9-F1
#
_cell.length_a   1.000
_cell.length_b   1.000
_cell.length_c   1.000
_cell.angle_alpha   90.00
_cell.angle_beta   90.00
_cell.angle_gamma   90.00
#
_symmetry.space_group_name_H-M   'P 1'
#
loop_
_entity.id
_entity.type
_entity.pdbx_description
1 polymer ?
#
loop_
_entity_poly.entity_id
_entity_poly.type
_entity_poly.pdbx_seq_one_letter_code
_entity_poly.pdbx_strand_id
1 'polypeptide(L)'
;MARRLSYRWLLGFLVVWGVLFGIWRLYQAPREAQARLAHMRHVLAVVAQYVRQHQGAWPRSWEEIEKTPVPPDAPPRLGTWPDVRNHVKVDFQVNPRKLLLAGSDQFQAISPRGRCGDYREDVQRLLEALRESLPPETGTEKASSSAAGLSRSKSAETAADAPQLR
;
A
#
# COMPACT_ATOMS: atom_id res chain seq x y z
N MET A 1 -0.28 -59.06 -30.40
CA MET A 1 -1.42 -58.15 -30.12
C MET A 1 -1.25 -57.45 -28.76
N ALA A 2 -0.29 -56.55 -28.58
CA ALA A 2 -0.01 -55.93 -27.27
C ALA A 2 -0.01 -54.38 -27.25
N ARG A 3 -0.13 -53.70 -28.40
CA ARG A 3 0.05 -52.23 -28.48
C ARG A 3 -1.23 -51.40 -28.26
N ARG A 4 -2.42 -52.01 -28.23
CA ARG A 4 -3.69 -51.26 -28.11
C ARG A 4 -4.14 -51.03 -26.66
N LEU A 5 -3.61 -51.79 -25.69
CA LEU A 5 -3.94 -51.60 -24.28
C LEU A 5 -3.27 -50.33 -23.70
N SER A 6 -2.10 -49.94 -24.20
CA SER A 6 -1.29 -48.85 -23.62
C SER A 6 -1.90 -47.45 -23.79
N TYR A 7 -2.62 -47.18 -24.89
CA TYR A 7 -3.16 -45.83 -25.15
C TYR A 7 -4.30 -45.45 -24.21
N ARG A 8 -5.17 -46.39 -23.83
CA ARG A 8 -6.29 -46.13 -22.91
C ARG A 8 -5.79 -45.79 -21.51
N TRP A 9 -4.74 -46.47 -21.06
CA TRP A 9 -4.08 -46.18 -19.78
C TRP A 9 -3.34 -44.84 -19.78
N LEU A 10 -2.62 -44.52 -20.87
CA LEU A 10 -1.95 -43.22 -21.01
C LEU A 10 -2.95 -42.05 -21.01
N LEU A 11 -4.06 -42.20 -21.74
CA LEU A 11 -5.10 -41.16 -21.76
C LEU A 11 -5.74 -40.96 -20.38
N GLY A 12 -6.07 -42.05 -19.69
CA GLY A 12 -6.59 -41.99 -18.33
C GLY A 12 -5.61 -41.30 -17.37
N PHE A 13 -4.33 -41.65 -17.44
CA PHE A 13 -3.29 -41.02 -16.62
C PHE A 13 -3.16 -39.52 -16.90
N LEU A 14 -3.15 -39.10 -18.17
CA LEU A 14 -3.07 -37.69 -18.55
C LEU A 14 -4.25 -36.88 -18.03
N VAL A 15 -5.47 -37.43 -18.10
CA VAL A 15 -6.67 -36.77 -17.56
C VAL A 15 -6.56 -36.60 -16.06
N VAL A 16 -6.17 -37.65 -15.32
CA VAL A 16 -5.99 -37.59 -13.87
C VAL A 16 -4.90 -36.58 -13.49
N TRP A 17 -3.77 -36.57 -14.20
CA TRP A 17 -2.69 -35.61 -13.97
C TRP A 17 -3.13 -34.17 -14.25
N GLY A 18 -3.88 -33.94 -15.32
CA GLY A 18 -4.45 -32.63 -15.64
C GLY A 18 -5.38 -32.11 -14.55
N VAL A 19 -6.25 -32.98 -14.02
CA VAL A 19 -7.17 -32.63 -12.92
C VAL A 19 -6.40 -32.33 -11.64
N LEU A 20 -5.46 -33.19 -11.24
CA LEU A 20 -4.63 -32.97 -10.05
C LEU A 20 -3.81 -31.68 -10.15
N PHE A 21 -3.23 -31.41 -11.32
CA PHE A 21 -2.49 -30.17 -11.57
C PHE A 21 -3.41 -28.93 -11.48
N GLY A 22 -4.62 -29.01 -12.05
CA GLY A 22 -5.62 -27.94 -11.95
C GLY A 22 -6.03 -27.65 -10.50
N ILE A 23 -6.31 -28.70 -9.71
CA ILE A 23 -6.62 -28.59 -8.28
C ILE A 23 -5.45 -27.95 -7.53
N TRP A 24 -4.22 -28.43 -7.74
CA TRP A 24 -3.03 -27.88 -7.11
C TRP A 24 -2.83 -26.38 -7.42
N ARG A 25 -3.04 -25.98 -8.67
CA ARG A 25 -3.03 -24.57 -9.10
C ARG A 25 -4.09 -23.72 -8.39
N LEU A 26 -5.27 -24.29 -8.16
CA LEU A 26 -6.37 -23.61 -7.46
C LEU A 26 -6.05 -23.41 -5.97
N TYR A 27 -5.30 -24.31 -5.34
CA TYR A 27 -4.87 -24.18 -3.95
C TYR A 27 -3.66 -23.24 -3.74
N GLN A 28 -2.83 -23.05 -4.76
CA GLN A 28 -1.67 -22.14 -4.72
C GLN A 28 -2.10 -20.66 -4.62
N ALA A 29 -3.03 -20.23 -5.49
CA ALA A 29 -3.46 -18.83 -5.58
C ALA A 29 -3.96 -18.20 -4.25
N PRO A 30 -4.84 -18.86 -3.45
CA PRO A 30 -5.32 -18.28 -2.20
C PRO A 30 -4.22 -18.18 -1.13
N ARG A 31 -3.26 -19.11 -1.12
CA ARG A 31 -2.15 -19.07 -0.14
C ARG A 31 -1.25 -17.87 -0.36
N GLU A 32 -0.91 -17.57 -1.61
CA GLU A 32 -0.11 -16.39 -1.93
C GLU A 32 -0.85 -15.09 -1.58
N ALA A 33 -2.16 -15.01 -1.87
CA ALA A 33 -2.96 -13.86 -1.51
C ALA A 33 -3.06 -13.65 0.00
N GLN A 34 -3.22 -14.73 0.77
CA GLN A 34 -3.23 -14.69 2.24
C GLN A 34 -1.88 -14.27 2.81
N ALA A 35 -0.77 -14.79 2.26
CA ALA A 35 0.57 -14.40 2.66
C ALA A 35 0.81 -12.90 2.45
N ARG A 36 0.44 -12.38 1.26
CA ARG A 36 0.54 -10.95 0.94
C ARG A 36 -0.29 -10.08 1.89
N LEU A 37 -1.53 -10.50 2.18
CA LEU A 37 -2.38 -9.80 3.13
C LEU A 37 -1.75 -9.79 4.53
N ALA A 38 -1.20 -10.91 5.00
CA ALA A 38 -0.52 -10.98 6.28
C ALA A 38 0.71 -10.06 6.34
N HIS A 39 1.55 -10.04 5.29
CA HIS A 39 2.68 -9.11 5.20
C HIS A 39 2.22 -7.66 5.23
N MET A 40 1.16 -7.32 4.49
CA MET A 40 0.60 -5.97 4.43
C MET A 40 0.10 -5.51 5.81
N ARG A 41 -0.70 -6.35 6.48
CA ARG A 41 -1.20 -6.06 7.83
C ARG A 41 -0.09 -5.90 8.84
N HIS A 42 0.93 -6.74 8.75
CA HIS A 42 2.11 -6.65 9.60
C HIS A 42 2.84 -5.31 9.40
N VAL A 43 3.09 -4.90 8.15
CA VAL A 43 3.73 -3.60 7.86
C VAL A 43 2.88 -2.44 8.37
N LEU A 44 1.56 -2.46 8.13
CA LEU A 44 0.66 -1.41 8.62
C LEU A 44 0.70 -1.28 10.15
N ALA A 45 0.67 -2.40 10.87
CA ALA A 45 0.76 -2.42 12.33
C ALA A 45 2.12 -1.88 12.83
N VAL A 46 3.22 -2.30 12.22
CA VAL A 46 4.56 -1.82 12.60
C VAL A 46 4.74 -0.33 12.29
N VAL A 47 4.23 0.15 11.15
CA VAL A 47 4.28 1.60 10.82
C VAL A 47 3.40 2.39 11.78
N ALA A 48 2.22 1.89 12.15
CA ALA A 48 1.36 2.53 13.15
C ALA A 48 2.09 2.65 14.50
N GLN A 49 2.81 1.59 14.90
CA GLN A 49 3.64 1.61 16.10
C GLN A 49 4.81 2.60 15.99
N TYR A 50 5.51 2.66 14.86
CA TYR A 50 6.58 3.62 14.61
C TYR A 50 6.07 5.06 14.75
N VAL A 51 4.95 5.36 14.11
CA VAL A 51 4.29 6.67 14.15
C VAL A 51 3.96 7.09 15.58
N ARG A 52 3.42 6.18 16.39
CA ARG A 52 3.14 6.44 17.82
C ARG A 52 4.42 6.76 18.59
N GLN A 53 5.50 6.01 18.35
CA GLN A 53 6.79 6.20 19.03
C GLN A 53 7.52 7.48 18.62
N HIS A 54 7.35 7.91 17.37
CA HIS A 54 8.05 9.05 16.78
C HIS A 54 7.15 10.27 16.58
N GLN A 55 6.12 10.44 17.43
CA GLN A 55 5.26 11.63 17.49
C GLN A 55 4.65 12.03 16.13
N GLY A 56 4.12 11.07 15.39
CA GLY A 56 3.48 11.33 14.09
C GLY A 56 4.44 11.33 12.90
N ALA A 57 5.74 11.09 13.12
CA ALA A 57 6.70 11.00 12.02
C ALA A 57 6.44 9.78 11.14
N TRP A 58 6.52 9.98 9.82
CA TRP A 58 6.44 8.90 8.84
C TRP A 58 7.83 8.27 8.65
N PRO A 59 7.95 6.93 8.58
CA PRO A 59 9.24 6.27 8.39
C PRO A 59 9.88 6.70 7.08
N ARG A 60 11.22 6.79 7.06
CA ARG A 60 11.98 7.22 5.86
C ARG A 60 12.62 6.07 5.09
N SER A 61 12.68 4.89 5.70
CA SER A 61 13.36 3.72 5.14
C SER A 61 12.79 2.42 5.68
N TRP A 62 13.09 1.31 5.02
CA TRP A 62 12.72 -0.01 5.51
C TRP A 62 13.48 -0.39 6.78
N GLU A 63 14.70 0.13 6.94
CA GLU A 63 15.57 -0.14 8.08
C GLU A 63 14.99 0.43 9.37
N GLU A 64 14.25 1.55 9.30
CA GLU A 64 13.51 2.11 10.44
C GLU A 64 12.33 1.22 10.85
N ILE A 65 11.56 0.74 9.85
CA ILE A 65 10.44 -0.18 10.08
C ILE A 65 10.95 -1.48 10.70
N GLU A 66 12.06 -2.03 10.21
CA GLU A 66 12.65 -3.28 10.68
C GLU A 66 13.17 -3.21 12.13
N LYS A 67 13.65 -2.04 12.55
CA LYS A 67 14.09 -1.79 13.93
C LYS A 67 12.94 -1.48 14.89
N THR A 68 11.75 -1.20 14.37
CA THR A 68 10.59 -0.87 15.19
C THR A 68 10.11 -2.13 15.92
N PRO A 69 9.88 -2.08 17.24
CA PRO A 69 9.34 -3.22 17.96
C PRO A 69 7.94 -3.55 17.44
N VAL A 70 7.71 -4.83 17.16
CA VAL A 70 6.41 -5.31 16.69
C VAL A 70 5.40 -5.19 17.83
N PRO A 71 4.24 -4.55 17.63
CA PRO A 71 3.27 -4.43 18.69
C PRO A 71 2.61 -5.79 18.98
N PRO A 72 2.18 -6.06 20.23
CA PRO A 72 1.75 -7.39 20.65
C PRO A 72 0.45 -7.86 19.96
N ASP A 73 -0.34 -6.94 19.42
CA ASP A 73 -1.56 -7.16 18.66
C ASP A 73 -1.34 -7.33 17.16
N ALA A 74 -0.09 -7.16 16.66
CA ALA A 74 0.20 -7.36 15.25
C ALA A 74 0.05 -8.84 14.85
N PRO A 75 -0.45 -9.11 13.63
CA PRO A 75 -0.40 -10.45 13.06
C PRO A 75 1.05 -10.97 13.01
N PRO A 76 1.25 -12.27 13.24
CA PRO A 76 2.57 -12.88 13.15
C PRO A 76 3.14 -12.64 11.74
N ARG A 77 4.40 -12.19 11.70
CA ARG A 77 5.11 -12.02 10.43
C ARG A 77 5.31 -13.39 9.79
N LEU A 78 4.74 -13.59 8.62
CA LEU A 78 5.12 -14.70 7.75
C LEU A 78 6.43 -14.32 7.07
N GLY A 79 7.46 -15.15 7.13
CA GLY A 79 8.72 -14.94 6.40
C GLY A 79 9.67 -13.86 6.95
N THR A 80 10.66 -13.52 6.12
CA THR A 80 11.74 -12.56 6.45
C THR A 80 11.41 -11.14 5.96
N TRP A 81 12.12 -10.12 6.44
CA TRP A 81 11.93 -8.74 5.95
C TRP A 81 12.15 -8.59 4.43
N PRO A 82 13.15 -9.22 3.80
CA PRO A 82 13.26 -9.24 2.34
C PRO A 82 12.01 -9.76 1.63
N ASP A 83 11.36 -10.80 2.16
CA ASP A 83 10.12 -11.32 1.59
C ASP A 83 8.98 -10.29 1.69
N VAL A 84 8.85 -9.62 2.83
CA VAL A 84 7.87 -8.54 3.04
C VAL A 84 8.10 -7.39 2.05
N ARG A 85 9.36 -6.95 1.88
CA ARG A 85 9.77 -5.87 0.95
C ARG A 85 9.42 -6.21 -0.51
N ASN A 86 9.45 -7.50 -0.88
CA ASN A 86 9.09 -7.96 -2.22
C ASN A 86 7.57 -7.92 -2.48
N HIS A 87 6.76 -7.94 -1.44
CA HIS A 87 5.29 -7.99 -1.53
C HIS A 87 4.60 -6.67 -1.18
N VAL A 88 5.26 -5.75 -0.50
CA VAL A 88 4.69 -4.48 -0.05
C VAL A 88 5.52 -3.32 -0.58
N LYS A 89 4.86 -2.32 -1.15
CA LYS A 89 5.46 -1.04 -1.53
C LYS A 89 5.09 0.00 -0.49
N VAL A 90 6.10 0.64 0.10
CA VAL A 90 5.95 1.78 1.00
C VAL A 90 6.50 3.01 0.31
N ASP A 91 5.73 4.08 0.28
CA ASP A 91 6.19 5.41 -0.12
C ASP A 91 6.67 6.15 1.12
N PHE A 92 7.98 6.29 1.24
CA PHE A 92 8.64 6.94 2.37
C PHE A 92 8.66 8.47 2.27
N GLN A 93 8.27 9.04 1.12
CA GLN A 93 8.29 10.49 0.89
C GLN A 93 6.95 11.15 1.22
N VAL A 94 5.99 10.39 1.73
CA VAL A 94 4.65 10.88 1.99
C VAL A 94 4.62 11.77 3.23
N ASN A 95 3.91 12.89 3.13
CA ASN A 95 3.63 13.74 4.28
C ASN A 95 2.46 13.14 5.08
N PRO A 96 2.66 12.80 6.38
CA PRO A 96 1.63 12.15 7.20
C PRO A 96 0.36 12.98 7.34
N ARG A 97 0.46 14.32 7.29
CA ARG A 97 -0.71 15.22 7.35
C ARG A 97 -1.59 15.12 6.10
N LYS A 98 -0.97 14.93 4.93
CA LYS A 98 -1.72 14.71 3.68
C LYS A 98 -2.46 13.37 3.69
N LEU A 99 -1.91 12.36 4.36
CA LEU A 99 -2.58 11.06 4.52
C LEU A 99 -3.86 11.15 5.33
N LEU A 100 -3.87 11.95 6.39
CA LEU A 100 -5.08 12.18 7.18
C LEU A 100 -6.20 12.83 6.38
N LEU A 101 -5.87 13.69 5.41
CA LEU A 101 -6.85 14.37 4.55
C LEU A 101 -7.41 13.45 3.45
N ALA A 102 -6.61 12.52 2.92
CA ALA A 102 -7.00 11.63 1.83
C ALA A 102 -8.05 10.56 2.25
N GLY A 103 -8.15 10.26 3.55
CA GLY A 103 -9.04 9.23 4.08
C GLY A 103 -8.59 7.80 3.73
N SER A 104 -9.31 6.79 4.20
CA SER A 104 -8.93 5.38 4.01
C SER A 104 -9.01 4.92 2.55
N ASP A 105 -9.86 5.56 1.75
CA ASP A 105 -10.22 5.08 0.41
C ASP A 105 -9.22 5.51 -0.67
N GLN A 106 -8.49 6.59 -0.40
CA GLN A 106 -7.44 7.12 -1.27
C GLN A 106 -6.04 6.85 -0.71
N PHE A 107 -5.92 6.04 0.34
CA PHE A 107 -4.64 5.74 0.96
C PHE A 107 -3.75 4.89 0.04
N GLN A 108 -2.65 5.47 -0.42
CA GLN A 108 -1.69 4.82 -1.33
C GLN A 108 -0.26 4.75 -0.78
N ALA A 109 0.01 5.30 0.40
CA ALA A 109 1.38 5.32 0.95
C ALA A 109 1.93 3.93 1.25
N ILE A 110 1.06 2.97 1.56
CA ILE A 110 1.44 1.57 1.67
C ILE A 110 0.48 0.82 0.76
N SER A 111 1.02 0.07 -0.20
CA SER A 111 0.24 -0.69 -1.18
C SER A 111 0.86 -2.08 -1.40
N PRO A 112 0.02 -3.11 -1.58
CA PRO A 112 0.51 -4.44 -1.93
C PRO A 112 1.01 -4.46 -3.37
N ARG A 113 2.06 -5.25 -3.63
CA ARG A 113 2.51 -5.60 -4.99
C ARG A 113 1.65 -6.75 -5.51
N GLY A 114 0.67 -6.41 -6.34
CA GLY A 114 -0.25 -7.36 -6.95
C GLY A 114 -1.59 -7.48 -6.21
N ARG A 115 -2.36 -8.52 -6.53
CA ARG A 115 -3.68 -8.73 -5.90
C ARG A 115 -3.52 -9.09 -4.43
N CYS A 116 -4.30 -8.41 -3.59
CA CYS A 116 -4.37 -8.61 -2.15
C CYS A 116 -5.85 -8.50 -1.72
N GLY A 117 -6.21 -9.14 -0.61
CA GLY A 117 -7.54 -8.99 -0.01
C GLY A 117 -7.74 -7.60 0.60
N ASP A 118 -8.90 -7.40 1.23
CA ASP A 118 -9.24 -6.14 1.90
C ASP A 118 -8.38 -5.91 3.17
N TYR A 119 -7.76 -4.74 3.24
CA TYR A 119 -6.91 -4.26 4.35
C TYR A 119 -7.35 -2.86 4.84
N ARG A 120 -8.57 -2.44 4.51
CA ARG A 120 -9.09 -1.10 4.83
C ARG A 120 -9.18 -0.85 6.33
N GLU A 121 -9.55 -1.86 7.11
CA GLU A 121 -9.59 -1.79 8.58
C GLU A 121 -8.20 -1.50 9.17
N ASP A 122 -7.16 -2.15 8.65
CA ASP A 122 -5.78 -1.96 9.10
C ASP A 122 -5.27 -0.56 8.76
N VAL A 123 -5.67 -0.01 7.60
CA VAL A 123 -5.38 1.39 7.22
C VAL A 123 -6.08 2.38 8.14
N GLN A 124 -7.33 2.11 8.53
CA GLN A 124 -8.06 2.96 9.47
C GLN A 124 -7.34 3.05 10.82
N ARG A 125 -6.85 1.92 11.35
CA ARG A 125 -6.06 1.89 12.59
C ARG A 125 -4.77 2.70 12.47
N LEU A 126 -4.09 2.63 11.33
CA LEU A 126 -2.91 3.46 11.06
C LEU A 126 -3.24 4.95 11.02
N LEU A 127 -4.32 5.34 10.34
CA LEU A 127 -4.77 6.73 10.27
C LEU A 127 -5.20 7.26 11.64
N GLU A 128 -5.80 6.40 12.48
CA GLU A 128 -6.14 6.72 13.86
C GLU A 128 -4.88 6.95 14.71
N ALA A 129 -3.87 6.07 14.59
CA ALA A 129 -2.58 6.24 15.26
C ALA A 129 -1.87 7.54 14.82
N LEU A 130 -1.97 7.90 13.54
CA LEU A 130 -1.48 9.19 13.04
C LEU A 130 -2.24 10.37 13.66
N ARG A 131 -3.57 10.30 13.73
CA ARG A 131 -4.40 11.37 14.32
C ARG A 131 -4.12 11.58 15.80
N GLU A 132 -3.87 10.50 16.55
CA GLU A 132 -3.55 10.55 17.97
C GLU A 132 -2.15 11.13 18.24
N SER A 133 -1.19 10.84 17.37
CA SER A 133 0.22 11.23 17.55
C SER A 133 0.56 12.60 16.98
N LEU A 134 -0.19 13.09 15.99
CA LEU A 134 -0.02 14.43 15.45
C LEU A 134 -0.70 15.44 16.38
N PRO A 135 0.03 16.48 16.85
CA PRO A 135 -0.60 17.52 17.65
C PRO A 135 -1.74 18.17 16.84
N PRO A 136 -2.88 18.51 17.49
CA PRO A 136 -3.89 19.31 16.83
C PRO A 136 -3.22 20.58 16.35
N GLU A 137 -3.41 20.95 15.09
CA GLU A 137 -2.98 22.24 14.55
C GLU A 137 -3.67 23.32 15.39
N THR A 138 -3.04 23.72 16.49
CA THR A 138 -3.49 24.82 17.32
C THR A 138 -3.36 26.05 16.45
N GLY A 139 -4.52 26.48 15.94
CA GLY A 139 -4.68 27.42 14.84
C GLY A 139 -3.62 28.51 14.82
N THR A 140 -2.70 28.40 13.87
CA THR A 140 -1.90 29.53 13.40
C THR A 140 -2.59 30.16 12.18
N GLU A 141 -3.91 30.27 12.23
CA GLU A 141 -4.75 30.91 11.21
C GLU A 141 -5.41 32.16 11.80
N LYS A 142 -4.59 33.08 12.33
CA LYS A 142 -5.03 34.46 12.62
C LYS A 142 -3.86 35.45 12.78
N ALA A 143 -2.93 35.52 11.83
CA ALA A 143 -1.93 36.60 11.83
C ALA A 143 -1.35 37.03 10.47
N SER A 144 -1.82 36.53 9.32
CA SER A 144 -1.24 36.94 8.03
C SER A 144 -2.24 37.04 6.88
N SER A 145 -3.43 37.59 7.15
CA SER A 145 -4.35 38.05 6.10
C SER A 145 -5.01 39.37 6.50
N SER A 146 -4.18 40.36 6.82
CA SER A 146 -4.62 41.76 6.95
C SER A 146 -3.42 42.71 6.87
N ALA A 147 -2.75 42.78 5.71
CA ALA A 147 -1.92 43.92 5.29
C ALA A 147 -1.24 43.64 3.93
N ALA A 148 -2.00 43.63 2.84
CA ALA A 148 -1.46 43.95 1.52
C ALA A 148 -2.61 44.32 0.58
N GLY A 149 -3.20 45.48 0.87
CA GLY A 149 -4.05 46.15 -0.08
C GLY A 149 -3.24 46.65 -1.29
N LEU A 150 -3.94 46.68 -2.42
CA LEU A 150 -3.75 47.57 -3.57
C LEU A 150 -2.36 47.59 -4.24
N SER A 151 -2.27 46.92 -5.38
CA SER A 151 -1.86 47.61 -6.60
C SER A 151 -2.58 47.09 -7.83
N ARG A 152 -3.54 47.91 -8.23
CA ARG A 152 -4.29 47.91 -9.48
C ARG A 152 -3.40 48.49 -10.58
N SER A 153 -2.94 47.66 -11.51
CA SER A 153 -2.44 48.05 -12.84
C SER A 153 -2.78 46.89 -13.78
N LYS A 154 -3.92 46.87 -14.48
CA LYS A 154 -4.19 47.55 -15.75
C LYS A 154 -2.96 47.61 -16.65
N SER A 155 -2.85 46.69 -17.62
CA SER A 155 -2.59 47.01 -19.04
C SER A 155 -2.49 45.73 -19.90
N ALA A 156 -3.30 45.76 -20.96
CA ALA A 156 -3.04 45.29 -22.33
C ALA A 156 -2.75 43.79 -22.54
N GLU A 157 -3.62 43.03 -23.23
CA GLU A 157 -3.81 43.09 -24.69
C GLU A 157 -2.52 42.73 -25.43
N THR A 158 -2.47 41.53 -26.01
CA THR A 158 -2.07 41.28 -27.41
C THR A 158 -2.25 39.79 -27.72
N ALA A 159 -3.06 39.54 -28.74
CA ALA A 159 -3.23 38.26 -29.41
C ALA A 159 -2.02 37.94 -30.31
N ALA A 160 -1.63 36.66 -30.38
CA ALA A 160 -0.92 36.03 -31.50
C ALA A 160 -0.96 34.51 -31.24
N ASP A 161 -1.77 33.72 -31.93
CA ASP A 161 -1.67 33.29 -33.34
C ASP A 161 -0.61 32.19 -33.58
N ALA A 162 -1.12 30.95 -33.71
CA ALA A 162 -0.66 29.82 -34.54
C ALA A 162 0.78 29.22 -34.35
N PRO A 163 1.15 28.07 -34.99
CA PRO A 163 0.36 27.11 -35.79
C PRO A 163 0.51 25.62 -35.36
N GLN A 164 -0.40 24.81 -35.89
CA GLN A 164 -0.27 23.36 -35.98
C GLN A 164 0.93 22.95 -36.85
N LEU A 165 1.61 21.87 -36.47
CA LEU A 165 2.45 21.08 -37.37
C LEU A 165 2.28 19.59 -37.06
N ARG A 166 1.55 18.94 -38.00
CA ARG A 166 1.62 17.56 -38.51
C ARG A 166 1.82 16.38 -37.56
#